data_AF-A0A7S3IW81-F1
#
_entry.id   AF-A0A7S3IW81-F1
#
_cell.length_a   1.000
_cell.length_b   1.000
_cell.length_c   1.000
_cell.angle_alpha   90.00
_cell.angle_beta   90.00
_cell.angle_gamma   90.00
#
_symmetry.space_group_name_H-M   'P 1'
#
loop_
_entity.id
_entity.type
_entity.pdbx_description
1 polymer ?
#
loop_
_entity_poly.entity_id
_entity_poly.type
_entity_poly.pdbx_seq_one_letter_code
_entity_poly.pdbx_strand_id
1 'polypeptide(L)'
;YMLKNDKLQPIYNFILVGDLLQEIKDIFIQQTHLKHLEFIVSMDESVPLQIKVDDRRLKQVIINLVSNALKFTEKGYIKVEASFESQSKMLTVTVEDTGSGVKKSDQ
;
A
#
# COMPACT_ATOMS: atom_id res chain seq x y z
N TYR A 1 -17.24 4.42 -10.93
CA TYR A 1 -16.91 5.59 -11.76
C TYR A 1 -18.19 6.16 -12.33
N MET A 2 -18.38 7.48 -12.31
CA MET A 2 -19.41 8.13 -13.12
C MET A 2 -18.71 8.77 -14.32
N LEU A 3 -19.15 8.46 -15.53
CA LEU A 3 -18.70 9.16 -16.73
C LEU A 3 -19.39 10.53 -16.76
N LYS A 4 -18.60 11.59 -16.60
CA LYS A 4 -18.99 12.95 -17.01
C LYS A 4 -17.87 13.47 -17.91
N ASN A 5 -18.19 13.73 -19.17
CA ASN A 5 -17.28 14.28 -20.19
C ASN A 5 -16.00 13.45 -20.44
N ASP A 6 -16.11 12.12 -20.58
CA ASP A 6 -15.01 11.19 -20.92
C ASP A 6 -13.77 11.20 -20.00
N LYS A 7 -13.86 11.80 -18.81
CA LYS A 7 -12.77 11.85 -17.83
C LYS A 7 -13.12 11.05 -16.57
N LEU A 8 -12.22 10.14 -16.18
CA LEU A 8 -12.30 9.42 -14.91
C LEU A 8 -12.12 10.40 -13.75
N GLN A 9 -13.21 10.70 -13.04
CA GLN A 9 -13.17 11.51 -11.83
C GLN A 9 -12.82 10.63 -10.61
N PRO A 10 -11.94 11.07 -9.70
CA PRO A 10 -11.71 10.39 -8.44
C PRO A 10 -13.00 10.39 -7.61
N ILE A 11 -13.28 9.26 -6.96
CA ILE A 11 -14.41 9.13 -6.05
C ILE A 11 -13.85 9.10 -4.65
N TYR A 12 -13.99 10.22 -3.93
CA TYR A 12 -13.50 10.34 -2.57
C TYR A 12 -14.52 9.85 -1.55
N ASN A 13 -14.13 8.89 -0.73
CA ASN A 13 -14.86 8.41 0.43
C ASN A 13 -14.00 8.47 1.68
N PHE A 14 -14.66 8.44 2.83
CA PHE A 14 -13.95 8.27 4.09
C PHE A 14 -13.70 6.78 4.33
N ILE A 15 -12.48 6.43 4.71
CA ILE A 15 -12.07 5.06 5.06
C ILE A 15 -11.32 5.04 6.38
N LEU A 16 -11.34 3.89 7.05
CA LEU A 16 -10.45 3.61 8.17
C LEU A 16 -9.12 3.09 7.62
N VAL A 17 -8.00 3.69 8.05
CA VAL A 17 -6.67 3.32 7.52
C VAL A 17 -6.28 1.91 7.95
N GLY A 18 -6.63 1.53 9.19
CA GLY A 18 -6.41 0.18 9.70
C GLY A 18 -7.09 -0.90 8.84
N ASP A 19 -8.34 -0.68 8.43
CA ASP A 19 -9.08 -1.61 7.57
C ASP A 19 -8.41 -1.78 6.22
N LEU A 20 -7.97 -0.67 5.60
CA LEU A 20 -7.22 -0.72 4.34
C LEU A 20 -5.94 -1.56 4.49
N LEU A 21 -5.16 -1.34 5.54
CA LEU A 21 -3.92 -2.08 5.78
C LEU A 21 -4.19 -3.56 6.06
N GLN A 22 -5.26 -3.88 6.80
CA GLN A 22 -5.66 -5.25 7.06
C GLN A 22 -6.10 -5.97 5.78
N GLU A 23 -6.88 -5.31 4.92
CA GLU A 23 -7.27 -5.87 3.63
C GLU A 23 -6.03 -6.15 2.74
N ILE A 24 -5.05 -5.25 2.72
CA ILE A 24 -3.78 -5.49 2.00
C ILE A 24 -3.06 -6.72 2.59
N LYS A 25 -3.01 -6.85 3.91
CA LYS A 25 -2.44 -8.04 4.57
C LYS A 25 -3.15 -9.32 4.13
N ASP A 26 -4.48 -9.32 4.15
CA ASP A 26 -5.28 -10.50 3.80
C ASP A 26 -5.07 -10.94 2.34
N ILE A 27 -4.83 -9.98 1.44
CA ILE A 27 -4.53 -10.26 0.03
C ILE A 27 -3.18 -10.97 -0.14
N PHE A 28 -2.16 -10.65 0.65
CA PHE A 28 -0.76 -11.06 0.38
C PHE A 28 -0.17 -12.07 1.38
N ILE A 29 -0.76 -12.22 2.57
CA ILE A 29 -0.20 -13.04 3.66
C ILE A 29 0.01 -14.51 3.26
N GLN A 30 -0.89 -15.06 2.43
CA GLN A 30 -0.78 -16.45 1.97
C GLN A 30 0.35 -16.63 0.97
N GLN A 31 0.48 -15.72 0.00
CA GLN A 31 1.53 -15.80 -1.03
C GLN A 31 2.91 -15.58 -0.43
N THR A 32 3.04 -14.66 0.52
CA THR A 32 4.31 -14.42 1.23
C THR A 32 4.69 -15.62 2.07
N HIS A 33 3.73 -16.22 2.79
CA HIS A 33 3.93 -17.45 3.55
C HIS A 33 4.40 -18.61 2.66
N LEU A 34 3.80 -18.79 1.48
CA LEU A 34 4.22 -19.81 0.51
C LEU A 34 5.64 -19.60 -0.04
N LYS A 35 6.12 -18.35 -0.10
CA LYS A 35 7.50 -18.01 -0.46
C LYS A 35 8.44 -17.95 0.76
N HIS A 36 7.97 -18.30 1.96
CA HIS A 36 8.73 -18.16 3.21
C HIS A 36 9.23 -16.73 3.48
N LEU A 37 8.42 -15.74 3.09
CA LEU A 37 8.64 -14.32 3.37
C LEU A 37 7.75 -13.88 4.54
N GLU A 38 8.30 -13.02 5.39
CA GLU A 38 7.50 -12.33 6.40
C GLU A 38 6.72 -11.17 5.76
N PHE A 39 5.46 -10.99 6.18
CA PHE A 39 4.64 -9.88 5.75
C PHE A 39 4.23 -9.02 6.94
N ILE A 40 4.79 -7.82 7.00
CA ILE A 40 4.70 -6.91 8.14
C ILE A 40 3.78 -5.75 7.76
N VAL A 41 2.89 -5.40 8.69
CA VAL A 41 2.06 -4.20 8.58
C VAL A 41 2.23 -3.37 9.84
N SER A 42 2.53 -2.09 9.66
CA SER A 42 2.64 -1.12 10.75
C SER A 42 1.86 0.16 10.42
N MET A 43 1.38 0.82 11.46
CA MET A 43 0.71 2.11 11.38
C MET A 43 1.26 2.98 12.49
N ASP A 44 1.80 4.14 12.13
CA ASP A 44 2.32 5.10 13.08
C ASP A 44 1.18 5.77 13.87
N GLU A 45 1.43 6.16 15.11
CA GLU A 45 0.44 6.81 15.97
C GLU A 45 -0.03 8.17 15.43
N SER A 46 0.76 8.80 14.54
CA SER A 46 0.36 10.03 13.84
C SER A 46 -0.81 9.86 12.88
N VAL A 47 -1.09 8.61 12.46
CA VAL A 47 -2.11 8.34 11.44
C VAL A 47 -3.50 8.56 12.02
N PRO A 48 -4.30 9.48 11.45
CA PRO A 48 -5.69 9.64 11.88
C PRO A 48 -6.47 8.37 11.56
N LEU A 49 -7.37 7.99 12.47
CA LEU A 49 -8.22 6.80 12.33
C LEU A 49 -8.95 6.75 10.98
N GLN A 50 -9.40 7.92 10.50
CA GLN A 50 -10.16 8.06 9.26
C GLN A 50 -9.54 9.12 8.34
N ILE A 51 -9.50 8.83 7.04
CA ILE A 51 -9.03 9.74 5.99
C ILE A 51 -10.05 9.81 4.85
N LYS A 52 -10.04 10.92 4.10
CA LYS A 52 -10.82 11.07 2.87
C LYS A 52 -9.93 10.89 1.65
N VAL A 53 -10.10 9.78 0.93
CA VAL A 53 -9.27 9.40 -0.22
C VAL A 53 -10.11 8.70 -1.29
N ASP A 54 -9.54 8.52 -2.49
CA ASP A 54 -10.06 7.55 -3.45
C ASP A 54 -9.47 6.18 -3.09
N ASP A 55 -10.24 5.41 -2.32
CA ASP A 55 -9.82 4.15 -1.71
C ASP A 55 -9.42 3.10 -2.76
N ARG A 56 -10.16 3.03 -3.88
CA ARG A 56 -9.89 2.10 -4.98
C ARG A 56 -8.55 2.41 -5.63
N ARG A 57 -8.26 3.68 -5.91
CA ARG A 57 -6.98 4.08 -6.49
C ARG A 57 -5.82 3.87 -5.52
N LEU A 58 -5.98 4.26 -4.26
CA LEU A 58 -4.96 4.06 -3.23
C LEU A 58 -4.63 2.57 -3.08
N LYS A 59 -5.66 1.72 -2.94
CA LYS A 59 -5.52 0.27 -2.84
C LYS A 59 -4.83 -0.31 -4.07
N GLN A 60 -5.20 0.12 -5.28
CA GLN A 60 -4.56 -0.35 -6.51
C GLN A 60 -3.06 -0.03 -6.53
N VAL A 61 -2.67 1.18 -6.11
CA VAL A 61 -1.26 1.57 -6.02
C VAL A 61 -0.52 0.68 -5.03
N ILE A 62 -1.06 0.48 -3.83
CA ILE A 62 -0.43 -0.37 -2.80
C ILE A 62 -0.32 -1.82 -3.28
N ILE A 63 -1.37 -2.39 -3.88
CA ILE A 63 -1.35 -3.75 -4.44
C ILE A 63 -0.26 -3.91 -5.49
N ASN A 64 -0.09 -2.92 -6.38
CA ASN A 64 0.93 -2.98 -7.42
C ASN A 64 2.34 -2.97 -6.82
N LEU A 65 2.59 -2.11 -5.83
CA LEU A 65 3.89 -2.02 -5.16
C LEU A 65 4.21 -3.31 -4.40
N VAL A 66 3.26 -3.84 -3.62
CA VAL A 66 3.43 -5.09 -2.87
C VAL A 66 3.58 -6.29 -3.80
N SER A 67 2.86 -6.32 -4.92
CA SER A 67 3.00 -7.38 -5.92
C SER A 67 4.40 -7.38 -6.56
N ASN A 68 4.96 -6.19 -6.80
CA ASN A 68 6.34 -6.06 -7.27
C ASN A 68 7.33 -6.56 -6.20
N ALA A 69 7.21 -6.12 -4.95
CA ALA A 69 8.02 -6.61 -3.84
C ALA A 69 7.96 -8.15 -3.72
N LEU A 70 6.76 -8.74 -3.78
CA LEU A 70 6.57 -10.19 -3.73
C LEU A 70 7.24 -10.92 -4.90
N LYS A 71 7.23 -10.32 -6.09
CA LYS A 71 7.88 -10.88 -7.27
C LYS A 71 9.40 -10.93 -7.13
N PHE A 72 10.01 -9.86 -6.59
CA PHE A 72 11.46 -9.65 -6.60
C PHE A 72 12.18 -10.01 -5.30
N THR A 73 11.43 -10.31 -4.22
CA THR A 73 12.00 -10.77 -2.95
C THR A 73 11.94 -12.30 -2.88
N GLU A 74 13.11 -12.91 -2.68
CA GLU A 74 13.26 -14.36 -2.52
C GLU A 74 13.34 -14.78 -1.05
N LYS A 75 13.92 -13.92 -0.19
CA LYS A 75 14.10 -14.16 1.25
C LYS A 75 13.97 -12.85 2.02
N GLY A 76 13.55 -12.94 3.28
CA GLY A 76 13.39 -11.80 4.19
C GLY A 76 11.94 -11.38 4.30
N TYR A 77 11.65 -10.09 4.15
CA TYR A 77 10.32 -9.53 4.43
C TYR A 77 9.84 -8.55 3.38
N ILE A 78 8.53 -8.31 3.43
CA ILE A 78 7.86 -7.18 2.81
C ILE A 78 7.09 -6.45 3.92
N LYS A 79 7.31 -5.16 4.06
CA LYS A 79 6.69 -4.31 5.07
C LYS A 79 5.84 -3.24 4.41
N VAL A 80 4.59 -3.10 4.85
CA VAL A 80 3.70 -1.99 4.50
C VAL A 80 3.49 -1.12 5.73
N GLU A 81 3.88 0.14 5.63
CA GLU A 81 3.79 1.10 6.73
C GLU A 81 2.98 2.32 6.33
N ALA A 82 2.12 2.80 7.22
CA ALA A 82 1.44 4.08 7.06
C ALA A 82 1.92 5.09 8.11
N SER A 83 2.22 6.31 7.67
CA SER A 83 2.49 7.47 8.53
C SER A 83 1.75 8.71 8.03
N PHE A 84 1.54 9.69 8.91
CA PHE A 84 0.80 10.89 8.54
C PHE A 84 1.47 12.17 9.06
N GLU A 85 1.75 13.10 8.15
CA GLU A 85 2.27 14.40 8.52
C GLU A 85 1.15 15.44 8.61
N SER A 86 0.86 15.87 9.85
CA SER A 86 -0.28 16.76 10.14
C SER A 86 -0.17 18.14 9.49
N GLN A 87 1.04 18.70 9.34
CA GLN A 87 1.23 20.03 8.76
C GLN A 87 0.91 20.07 7.27
N SER A 88 1.43 19.09 6.53
CA SER A 88 1.22 18.94 5.08
C SER A 88 -0.09 18.22 4.75
N LYS A 89 -0.75 17.62 5.76
CA LYS A 89 -1.91 16.73 5.62
C LYS A 89 -1.64 15.57 4.65
N MET A 90 -0.41 15.04 4.71
CA MET A 90 0.06 14.01 3.80
C MET A 90 0.05 12.66 4.49
N LEU A 91 -0.68 11.71 3.92
CA LEU A 91 -0.51 10.30 4.24
C LEU A 91 0.63 9.74 3.39
N THR A 92 1.59 9.12 4.04
CA THR A 92 2.66 8.36 3.38
C THR A 92 2.39 6.88 3.61
N VAL A 93 2.35 6.11 2.52
CA VAL A 93 2.34 4.65 2.58
C VAL A 93 3.64 4.15 1.97
N THR A 94 4.44 3.48 2.78
CA THR A 94 5.73 2.92 2.38
C THR A 94 5.58 1.41 2.17
N VAL A 95 6.09 0.92 1.04
CA VAL A 95 6.29 -0.51 0.81
C VAL A 95 7.80 -0.75 0.75
N GLU A 96 8.30 -1.50 1.71
CA GLU A 96 9.71 -1.86 1.83
C GLU A 96 9.87 -3.36 1.62
N ASP A 97 10.92 -3.76 0.92
CA ASP A 97 11.25 -5.16 0.69
C ASP A 97 12.77 -5.41 0.78
N THR A 98 13.14 -6.65 1.07
CA THR A 98 14.55 -7.08 1.16
C THR A 98 15.06 -7.73 -0.14
N GLY A 99 14.40 -7.48 -1.27
CA GLY A 99 14.75 -8.02 -2.56
C GLY A 99 16.01 -7.40 -3.16
N SER A 100 16.36 -7.82 -4.37
CA SER A 100 17.58 -7.36 -5.09
C SER A 100 17.56 -5.88 -5.53
N GLY A 101 16.48 -5.14 -5.22
CA GLY A 101 16.24 -3.77 -5.62
C GLY A 101 15.85 -3.64 -7.10
N VAL A 102 15.60 -2.40 -7.54
CA VAL A 102 15.41 -2.07 -8.95
C VAL A 102 16.80 -1.80 -9.56
N LYS A 103 17.16 -2.49 -10.65
CA LYS A 103 18.39 -2.15 -11.38
C LYS A 103 18.29 -0.70 -11.85
N LYS A 104 19.37 0.08 -11.73
CA LYS A 104 19.43 1.48 -12.23
C LYS A 104 19.03 1.64 -13.71
N SER A 105 19.03 0.56 -14.50
CA SER A 105 18.60 0.55 -15.90
C SER A 105 17.07 0.61 -16.09
N ASP A 106 16.31 0.35 -15.03
CA ASP A 106 14.85 0.16 -15.09
C ASP A 106 14.08 1.32 -14.40
N GLN A 107 14.78 2.41 -14.03
CA GLN A 107 14.21 3.67 -13.50
C GLN A 107 14.10 4.75 -14.56
#